data_AF-A0A961V4W2-F1
#
_entry.id   AF-A0A961V4W2-F1
#
_cell.length_a   1.000
_cell.length_b   1.000
_cell.length_c   1.000
_cell.angle_alpha   90.00
_cell.angle_beta   90.00
_cell.angle_gamma   90.00
#
_symmetry.space_group_name_H-M   'P 1'
#
loop_
_entity.id
_entity.type
_entity.pdbx_description
1 polymer ?
#
loop_
_entity_poly.entity_id
_entity_poly.type
_entity_poly.pdbx_seq_one_letter_code
_entity_poly.pdbx_strand_id
1 'polypeptide(L)'
;PPSHNAIIYSYAAGGAVSVAQLFMAGVIPGIMVGLSLMVLAFIVSTRRGYAKGELVPLRDALRITWEASAGLATVVIIVGGILGGVFTPTESAAVAVVWAFFVTMFIYRDLKWRDLPRALHNVVRTVAMVMIVIGFAGSFGYMMTLMQIPAKATHLLLEVSSNKYVILALINVLLLILGTFMDMAPLLLICTPIMLPVVAAIGISPVHFGIIMMLNLSIGLITPPVGTVLFVGCAIGKIPIERATRHLWPFWLAMLAVLILVTYFPFFAMWIPSLKYPGVSY
;
A
#
# COMPACT_ATOMS: atom_id res chain seq x y z
N PRO A 1 3.31 -6.49 1.39
CA PRO A 1 2.43 -7.49 0.75
C PRO A 1 1.63 -8.28 1.81
N PRO A 2 0.35 -8.68 1.61
CA PRO A 2 -0.72 -8.10 0.79
C PRO A 2 -1.35 -6.90 1.53
N SER A 3 -1.47 -5.76 0.86
CA SER A 3 -2.05 -4.58 1.50
C SER A 3 -3.57 -4.58 1.31
N HIS A 4 -4.32 -4.39 2.39
CA HIS A 4 -5.76 -4.11 2.29
C HIS A 4 -6.06 -2.93 1.34
N ASN A 5 -5.10 -2.02 1.16
CA ASN A 5 -5.24 -0.84 0.31
C ASN A 5 -5.40 -1.20 -1.16
N ALA A 6 -4.81 -2.30 -1.62
CA ALA A 6 -5.00 -2.76 -2.99
C ALA A 6 -6.41 -3.29 -3.23
N ILE A 7 -7.01 -3.92 -2.22
CA ILE A 7 -8.39 -4.38 -2.28
C ILE A 7 -9.34 -3.17 -2.27
N ILE A 8 -9.09 -2.18 -1.41
CA ILE A 8 -9.87 -0.94 -1.36
C ILE A 8 -9.80 -0.18 -2.68
N TYR A 9 -8.61 -0.08 -3.30
CA TYR A 9 -8.44 0.56 -4.61
C TYR A 9 -9.20 -0.18 -5.71
N SER A 10 -9.07 -1.52 -5.78
CA SER A 10 -9.80 -2.35 -6.75
C SER A 10 -11.31 -2.15 -6.62
N TYR A 11 -11.83 -2.09 -5.40
CA TYR A 11 -13.24 -1.78 -5.14
C TYR A 11 -13.62 -0.34 -5.58
N ALA A 12 -12.82 0.65 -5.21
CA ALA A 12 -13.04 2.06 -5.58
C ALA A 12 -12.98 2.32 -7.09
N ALA A 13 -12.21 1.49 -7.81
CA ALA A 13 -12.15 1.47 -9.27
C ALA A 13 -13.34 0.73 -9.92
N GLY A 14 -14.39 0.41 -9.16
CA GLY A 14 -15.58 -0.30 -9.66
C GLY A 14 -15.34 -1.78 -9.92
N GLY A 15 -14.31 -2.39 -9.32
CA GLY A 15 -13.94 -3.79 -9.56
C GLY A 15 -13.27 -4.05 -10.93
N ALA A 16 -13.05 -3.01 -11.74
CA ALA A 16 -12.45 -3.13 -13.06
C ALA A 16 -10.97 -3.56 -13.02
N VAL A 17 -10.29 -3.31 -11.90
CA VAL A 17 -8.88 -3.65 -11.71
C VAL A 17 -8.77 -4.89 -10.84
N SER A 18 -8.15 -5.95 -11.36
CA SER A 18 -7.96 -7.19 -10.60
C SER A 18 -6.98 -6.99 -9.44
N VAL A 19 -7.36 -7.45 -8.24
CA VAL A 19 -6.49 -7.45 -7.05
C VAL A 19 -5.22 -8.26 -7.32
N ALA A 20 -5.31 -9.36 -8.07
CA ALA A 20 -4.15 -10.17 -8.42
C ALA A 20 -3.15 -9.39 -9.28
N GLN A 21 -3.64 -8.57 -10.21
CA GLN A 21 -2.80 -7.68 -11.03
C GLN A 21 -2.12 -6.61 -10.18
N LEU A 22 -2.85 -5.99 -9.25
CA LEU A 22 -2.29 -4.99 -8.32
C LEU A 22 -1.23 -5.60 -7.40
N PHE A 23 -1.44 -6.82 -6.91
CA PHE A 23 -0.44 -7.51 -6.11
C PHE A 23 0.83 -7.80 -6.90
N MET A 24 0.72 -8.28 -8.14
CA MET A 24 1.87 -8.48 -9.01
C MET A 24 2.57 -7.16 -9.35
N ALA A 25 1.80 -6.12 -9.65
CA ALA A 25 2.32 -4.80 -9.98
C ALA A 25 3.05 -4.14 -8.80
N GLY A 26 2.62 -4.44 -7.57
CA GLY A 26 3.22 -3.90 -6.36
C GLY A 26 4.52 -4.61 -5.90
N VAL A 27 4.87 -5.77 -6.46
CA VAL A 27 6.06 -6.53 -6.03
C VAL A 27 7.34 -5.73 -6.26
N ILE A 28 7.60 -5.30 -7.49
CA ILE A 28 8.84 -4.58 -7.84
C ILE A 28 8.91 -3.23 -7.16
N PRO A 29 7.88 -2.36 -7.21
CA PRO A 29 7.90 -1.08 -6.50
C PRO A 29 8.07 -1.28 -4.98
N GLY A 30 7.44 -2.30 -4.40
CA GLY A 30 7.61 -2.65 -3.00
C GLY A 30 9.04 -3.06 -2.66
N ILE A 31 9.68 -3.88 -3.50
CA ILE A 31 11.09 -4.24 -3.34
C ILE A 31 12.01 -3.03 -3.52
N MET A 32 11.73 -2.15 -4.49
CA MET A 32 12.50 -0.92 -4.71
C MET A 32 12.46 0.00 -3.50
N VAL A 33 11.27 0.22 -2.92
CA VAL A 33 11.14 0.99 -1.67
C VAL A 33 11.84 0.26 -0.52
N GLY A 34 11.63 -1.06 -0.38
CA GLY A 34 12.27 -1.84 0.68
C GLY A 34 13.80 -1.75 0.63
N LEU A 35 14.40 -2.01 -0.53
CA LEU A 35 15.84 -1.96 -0.73
C LEU A 35 16.39 -0.53 -0.54
N SER A 36 15.71 0.49 -1.06
CA SER A 36 16.18 1.88 -0.90
C SER A 36 16.19 2.29 0.57
N LEU A 37 15.16 1.92 1.34
CA LEU A 37 15.11 2.15 2.78
C LEU A 37 16.13 1.31 3.55
N MET A 38 16.37 0.05 3.16
CA MET A 38 17.38 -0.82 3.77
C MET A 38 18.80 -0.26 3.58
N VAL A 39 19.14 0.14 2.35
CA VAL A 39 20.44 0.74 2.04
C VAL A 39 20.63 2.03 2.83
N LEU A 40 19.61 2.89 2.87
CA LEU A 40 19.69 4.13 3.61
C LEU A 40 19.82 3.89 5.13
N ALA A 41 19.07 2.94 5.67
CA ALA A 41 19.17 2.54 7.07
C ALA A 41 20.58 2.01 7.41
N PHE A 42 21.19 1.22 6.54
CA PHE A 42 22.56 0.74 6.69
C PHE A 42 23.59 1.87 6.67
N ILE A 43 23.44 2.84 5.75
CA ILE A 43 24.32 4.01 5.70
C ILE A 43 24.19 4.85 6.97
N VAL A 44 22.96 5.10 7.43
CA VAL A 44 22.69 5.90 8.64
C VAL A 44 23.20 5.19 9.89
N SER A 45 22.98 3.88 10.02
CA SER A 45 23.43 3.10 11.19
C SER A 45 24.96 3.05 11.29
N THR A 46 25.64 2.86 10.15
CA THR A 46 27.11 2.83 10.08
C THR A 46 27.69 4.21 10.39
N ARG A 47 27.12 5.29 9.83
CA ARG A 47 27.60 6.67 10.08
C ARG A 47 27.35 7.14 11.51
N ARG A 48 26.29 6.68 12.16
CA ARG A 48 25.95 7.07 13.54
C ARG A 48 26.49 6.11 14.60
N GLY A 49 27.19 5.05 14.19
CA GLY A 49 27.83 4.10 15.10
C GLY A 49 26.83 3.38 16.01
N TYR A 50 25.65 3.02 15.50
CA TYR A 50 24.67 2.29 16.31
C TYR A 50 25.21 0.92 16.76
N ALA A 51 24.89 0.53 18.00
CA ALA A 51 25.35 -0.72 18.59
C ALA A 51 24.92 -1.92 17.74
N LYS A 52 25.85 -2.84 17.49
CA LYS A 52 25.57 -4.10 16.80
C LYS A 52 24.85 -5.04 17.78
N GLY A 53 23.80 -5.72 17.31
CA GLY A 53 23.16 -6.78 18.07
C GLY A 53 24.10 -7.97 18.27
N GLU A 54 23.77 -8.84 19.23
CA GLU A 54 24.49 -10.10 19.42
C GLU A 54 24.39 -10.99 18.17
N LEU A 55 25.48 -11.66 17.82
CA LEU A 55 25.52 -12.57 16.67
C LEU A 55 24.70 -13.82 17.01
N VAL A 56 23.61 -14.04 16.26
CA VAL A 56 22.81 -15.26 16.40
C VAL A 56 23.57 -16.42 15.74
N PRO A 57 23.88 -17.52 16.46
CA PRO A 57 24.53 -18.69 15.90
C PRO A 57 23.72 -19.26 14.73
N LEU A 58 24.38 -19.77 13.69
CA LEU A 58 23.71 -20.32 12.50
C LEU A 58 22.68 -21.42 12.84
N ARG A 59 22.96 -22.19 13.90
CA ARG A 59 22.06 -23.23 14.42
C ARG A 59 20.77 -22.65 14.98
N ASP A 60 20.86 -21.55 15.72
CA ASP A 60 19.70 -20.86 16.27
C ASP A 60 18.94 -20.11 15.18
N ALA A 61 19.63 -19.54 14.20
CA ALA A 61 19.00 -18.92 13.03
C ALA A 61 18.16 -19.93 12.21
N LEU A 62 18.67 -21.14 11.97
CA LEU A 62 17.92 -22.21 11.30
C LEU A 62 16.72 -22.67 12.13
N ARG A 63 16.90 -22.81 13.44
CA ARG A 63 15.81 -23.18 14.35
C ARG A 63 14.69 -22.13 14.36
N ILE A 64 15.05 -20.84 14.49
CA ILE A 64 14.10 -19.72 14.46
C ILE A 64 13.38 -19.67 13.11
N THR A 65 14.09 -19.90 12.01
CA THR A 65 13.49 -19.93 10.66
C THR A 65 12.48 -21.07 10.53
N TRP A 66 12.81 -22.25 11.07
CA TRP A 66 11.91 -23.39 11.08
C TRP A 66 10.68 -23.15 11.96
N GLU A 67 10.88 -22.59 13.16
CA GLU A 67 9.78 -22.21 14.05
C GLU A 67 8.87 -21.16 13.39
N ALA A 68 9.41 -20.18 12.66
CA ALA A 68 8.65 -19.16 11.94
C ALA A 68 7.99 -19.66 10.63
N SER A 69 8.37 -20.84 10.13
CA SER A 69 7.93 -21.35 8.82
C SER A 69 6.40 -21.49 8.73
N ALA A 70 5.74 -21.91 9.81
CA ALA A 70 4.29 -22.05 9.87
C ALA A 70 3.57 -20.71 9.68
N GLY A 71 4.12 -19.62 10.24
CA GLY A 71 3.64 -18.25 10.02
C GLY A 71 3.87 -17.78 8.58
N LEU A 72 5.07 -18.03 8.04
CA LEU A 72 5.45 -17.71 6.65
C LEU A 72 4.58 -18.42 5.61
N ALA A 73 4.10 -19.63 5.91
CA ALA A 73 3.18 -20.37 5.06
C ALA A 73 1.90 -19.56 4.73
N THR A 74 1.47 -18.65 5.63
CA THR A 74 0.34 -17.74 5.37
C THR A 74 0.56 -16.89 4.12
N VAL A 75 1.77 -16.36 3.92
CA VAL A 75 2.11 -15.56 2.73
C VAL A 75 2.06 -16.42 1.47
N VAL A 76 2.54 -17.67 1.56
CA VAL A 76 2.51 -18.63 0.45
C VAL A 76 1.07 -19.02 0.10
N ILE A 77 0.20 -19.23 1.09
CA ILE A 77 -1.23 -19.50 0.89
C ILE A 77 -1.90 -18.34 0.15
N ILE A 78 -1.61 -17.09 0.56
CA ILE A 78 -2.22 -15.92 -0.07
C ILE A 78 -1.71 -15.72 -1.50
N VAL A 79 -0.39 -15.55 -1.64
CA VAL A 79 0.21 -15.21 -2.93
C VAL A 79 0.13 -16.41 -3.88
N GLY A 80 0.43 -17.61 -3.41
CA GLY A 80 0.35 -18.84 -4.19
C GLY A 80 -1.09 -19.19 -4.58
N GLY A 81 -2.06 -19.02 -3.68
CA GLY A 81 -3.48 -19.28 -3.98
C GLY A 81 -4.04 -18.33 -5.03
N ILE A 82 -3.74 -17.04 -4.92
CA ILE A 82 -4.21 -16.00 -5.86
C ILE A 82 -3.49 -16.13 -7.20
N LEU A 83 -2.16 -16.25 -7.21
CA LEU A 83 -1.39 -16.34 -8.45
C LEU A 83 -1.56 -17.70 -9.13
N GLY A 84 -1.81 -18.77 -8.38
CA GLY A 84 -2.13 -20.08 -8.92
C GLY A 84 -3.53 -20.17 -9.53
N GLY A 85 -4.38 -19.15 -9.33
CA GLY A 85 -5.76 -19.14 -9.84
C GLY A 85 -6.68 -20.15 -9.13
N VAL A 86 -6.24 -20.71 -7.99
CA VAL A 86 -7.00 -21.69 -7.21
C VAL A 86 -8.10 -21.00 -6.42
N PHE A 87 -7.81 -19.80 -5.90
CA PHE A 87 -8.73 -19.03 -5.06
C PHE A 87 -8.81 -17.58 -5.53
N THR A 88 -9.98 -16.97 -5.33
CA THR A 88 -10.13 -15.52 -5.40
C THR A 88 -9.44 -14.85 -4.20
N PRO A 89 -9.12 -13.54 -4.26
CA PRO A 89 -8.48 -12.83 -3.15
C PRO A 89 -9.24 -12.93 -1.82
N THR A 90 -10.58 -12.93 -1.88
CA THR A 90 -11.47 -13.02 -0.72
C THR A 90 -11.45 -14.43 -0.10
N GLU A 91 -11.51 -15.47 -0.94
CA GLU A 91 -11.42 -16.87 -0.49
C GLU A 91 -10.02 -17.17 0.08
N SER A 92 -8.98 -16.70 -0.60
CA SER A 92 -7.59 -16.85 -0.16
C SER A 92 -7.35 -16.18 1.20
N ALA A 93 -7.92 -15.01 1.44
CA ALA A 93 -7.87 -14.35 2.74
C ALA A 93 -8.62 -15.17 3.83
N ALA A 94 -9.77 -15.75 3.52
CA ALA A 94 -10.51 -16.59 4.46
C ALA A 94 -9.71 -17.85 4.86
N VAL A 95 -9.13 -18.54 3.88
CA VAL A 95 -8.25 -19.70 4.13
C VAL A 95 -7.02 -19.30 4.94
N ALA A 96 -6.40 -18.16 4.63
CA ALA A 96 -5.26 -17.64 5.36
C ALA A 96 -5.59 -17.30 6.82
N VAL A 97 -6.79 -16.78 7.11
CA VAL A 97 -7.26 -16.52 8.48
C VAL A 97 -7.46 -17.83 9.25
N VAL A 98 -8.07 -18.84 8.63
CA VAL A 98 -8.22 -20.17 9.25
C VAL A 98 -6.86 -20.79 9.55
N TRP A 99 -5.92 -20.69 8.61
CA TRP A 99 -4.53 -21.16 8.82
C TRP A 99 -3.84 -20.39 9.94
N ALA A 100 -3.89 -19.05 9.92
CA ALA A 100 -3.29 -18.21 10.95
C ALA A 100 -3.89 -18.51 12.34
N PHE A 101 -5.20 -18.73 12.43
CA PHE A 101 -5.86 -19.17 13.66
C PHE A 101 -5.32 -20.52 14.13
N PHE A 102 -5.21 -21.51 13.23
CA PHE A 102 -4.67 -22.83 13.55
C PHE A 102 -3.22 -22.75 14.06
N VAL A 103 -2.35 -22.01 13.35
CA VAL A 103 -0.95 -21.83 13.75
C VAL A 103 -0.84 -21.15 15.12
N THR A 104 -1.58 -20.06 15.33
CA THR A 104 -1.49 -19.28 16.57
C THR A 104 -2.04 -20.04 17.77
N MET A 105 -3.12 -20.80 17.58
CA MET A 105 -3.79 -21.56 18.64
C MET A 105 -3.06 -22.87 18.99
N PHE A 106 -2.63 -23.63 17.98
CA PHE A 106 -2.14 -25.00 18.19
C PHE A 106 -0.61 -25.14 18.09
N ILE A 107 0.04 -24.38 17.21
CA ILE A 107 1.50 -24.46 16.99
C ILE A 107 2.22 -23.54 17.98
N TYR A 108 1.96 -22.23 17.91
CA TYR A 108 2.61 -21.26 18.79
C TYR A 108 1.98 -21.24 20.19
N ARG A 109 0.67 -21.55 20.28
CA ARG A 109 -0.10 -21.53 21.55
C ARG A 109 -0.10 -20.17 22.25
N ASP A 110 0.05 -19.11 21.47
CA ASP A 110 0.09 -17.72 21.95
C ASP A 110 -1.31 -17.17 22.27
N LEU A 111 -2.36 -17.75 21.66
CA LEU A 111 -3.75 -17.30 21.82
C LEU A 111 -4.55 -18.30 22.64
N LYS A 112 -5.28 -17.84 23.65
CA LYS A 112 -6.25 -18.67 24.40
C LYS A 112 -7.65 -18.41 23.87
N TRP A 113 -8.55 -19.39 24.04
CA TRP A 113 -9.97 -19.26 23.69
C TRP A 113 -10.66 -18.04 24.32
N ARG A 114 -10.18 -17.59 25.49
CA ARG A 114 -10.70 -16.42 26.21
C ARG A 114 -10.31 -15.09 25.56
N ASP A 115 -9.25 -15.08 24.75
CA ASP A 115 -8.77 -13.89 24.04
C ASP A 115 -9.50 -13.69 22.71
N LEU A 116 -10.18 -14.74 22.21
CA LEU A 116 -10.88 -14.73 20.92
C LEU A 116 -11.96 -13.65 20.82
N PRO A 117 -12.83 -13.41 21.83
CA PRO A 117 -13.82 -12.33 21.75
C PRO A 117 -13.18 -10.95 21.62
N ARG A 118 -12.04 -10.73 22.29
CA ARG A 118 -11.30 -9.46 22.22
C ARG A 118 -10.66 -9.27 20.84
N ALA A 119 -10.08 -10.34 20.27
CA ALA A 119 -9.54 -10.31 18.93
C ALA A 119 -10.64 -10.00 17.89
N LEU A 120 -11.78 -10.69 17.97
CA LEU A 120 -12.93 -10.45 17.09
C LEU A 120 -13.46 -9.02 17.22
N HIS A 121 -13.59 -8.50 18.44
CA HIS A 121 -14.04 -7.13 18.67
C HIS A 121 -13.11 -6.10 17.99
N ASN A 122 -11.79 -6.27 18.11
CA ASN A 122 -10.82 -5.40 17.47
C ASN A 122 -10.95 -5.44 15.93
N VAL A 123 -11.10 -6.64 15.36
CA VAL A 123 -11.31 -6.80 13.90
C VAL A 123 -12.59 -6.12 13.46
N VAL A 124 -13.71 -6.37 14.16
CA VAL A 124 -15.02 -5.75 13.84
C VAL A 124 -14.93 -4.22 13.93
N ARG A 125 -14.25 -3.68 14.94
CA ARG A 125 -14.06 -2.23 15.08
C ARG A 125 -13.30 -1.63 13.89
N THR A 126 -12.21 -2.27 13.46
CA THR A 126 -11.43 -1.81 12.31
C THR A 126 -12.22 -1.93 11.01
N VAL A 127 -12.90 -3.07 10.80
CA VAL A 127 -13.72 -3.30 9.59
C VAL A 127 -14.91 -2.34 9.54
N ALA A 128 -15.61 -2.10 10.65
CA ALA A 128 -16.74 -1.19 10.71
C ALA A 128 -16.34 0.25 10.34
N MET A 129 -15.21 0.73 10.87
CA MET A 129 -14.66 2.05 10.50
C MET A 129 -14.42 2.14 8.99
N VAL A 130 -13.77 1.13 8.40
CA VAL A 130 -13.49 1.10 6.96
C VAL A 130 -14.79 1.04 6.14
N MET A 131 -15.74 0.19 6.50
CA MET A 131 -17.00 0.02 5.76
C MET A 131 -17.87 1.29 5.79
N ILE A 132 -17.90 2.01 6.91
CA ILE A 132 -18.61 3.30 7.02
C ILE A 132 -17.98 4.33 6.06
N VAL A 133 -16.65 4.43 6.03
CA VAL A 133 -15.93 5.32 5.11
C VAL A 133 -16.21 4.94 3.65
N ILE A 134 -16.22 3.64 3.32
CA ILE A 134 -16.58 3.15 1.98
C ILE A 134 -18.00 3.59 1.59
N GLY A 135 -18.98 3.47 2.50
CA GLY A 135 -20.36 3.88 2.23
C GLY A 135 -20.51 5.38 1.93
N PHE A 136 -19.86 6.23 2.73
CA PHE A 136 -19.87 7.68 2.48
C PHE A 136 -19.10 8.06 1.22
N ALA A 137 -17.93 7.45 1.00
CA ALA A 137 -17.13 7.73 -0.18
C ALA A 137 -17.81 7.26 -1.48
N GLY A 138 -18.55 6.15 -1.45
CA GLY A 138 -19.39 5.71 -2.56
C GLY A 138 -20.49 6.73 -2.89
N SER A 139 -21.20 7.23 -1.88
CA SER A 139 -22.20 8.30 -2.04
C SER A 139 -21.58 9.59 -2.60
N PHE A 140 -20.39 9.94 -2.12
CA PHE A 140 -19.63 11.10 -2.62
C PHE A 140 -19.19 10.90 -4.07
N GLY A 141 -18.65 9.73 -4.43
CA GLY A 141 -18.26 9.40 -5.81
C GLY A 141 -19.44 9.44 -6.79
N TYR A 142 -20.61 8.99 -6.35
CA TYR A 142 -21.84 9.09 -7.14
C TYR A 142 -22.25 10.56 -7.36
N MET A 143 -22.24 11.38 -6.31
CA MET A 143 -22.50 12.82 -6.41
C MET A 143 -21.54 13.52 -7.37
N MET A 144 -20.24 13.22 -7.29
CA MET A 144 -19.20 13.78 -8.17
C MET A 144 -19.44 13.41 -9.64
N THR A 145 -19.93 12.18 -9.88
CA THR A 145 -20.31 11.71 -11.23
C THR A 145 -21.51 12.49 -11.76
N LEU A 146 -22.53 12.74 -10.93
CA LEU A 146 -23.68 13.58 -11.30
C LEU A 146 -23.26 15.03 -11.60
N MET A 147 -22.34 15.58 -10.82
CA MET A 147 -21.83 16.94 -11.00
C MET A 147 -20.81 17.07 -12.16
N GLN A 148 -20.47 15.96 -12.83
CA GLN A 148 -19.48 15.92 -13.90
C GLN A 148 -18.12 16.52 -13.51
N ILE A 149 -17.76 16.40 -12.23
CA ILE A 149 -16.49 16.94 -11.73
C ILE A 149 -15.28 16.26 -12.38
N PRO A 150 -15.25 14.93 -12.64
CA PRO A 150 -14.16 14.31 -13.39
C PRO A 150 -13.95 14.92 -14.77
N ALA A 151 -15.02 15.20 -15.53
CA ALA A 151 -14.93 15.83 -16.85
C ALA A 151 -14.36 17.26 -16.79
N LYS A 152 -14.80 18.05 -15.80
CA LYS A 152 -14.26 19.40 -15.55
C LYS A 152 -12.79 19.36 -15.11
N ALA A 153 -12.41 18.42 -14.25
CA ALA A 153 -11.02 18.25 -13.81
C ALA A 153 -10.11 17.84 -14.98
N THR A 154 -10.55 16.93 -15.85
CA THR A 154 -9.82 16.58 -17.07
C THR A 154 -9.64 17.80 -17.96
N HIS A 155 -10.69 18.61 -18.17
CA HIS A 155 -10.60 19.82 -19.00
C HIS A 155 -9.61 20.84 -18.42
N LEU A 156 -9.67 21.08 -17.11
CA LEU A 156 -8.80 22.02 -16.40
C LEU A 156 -7.33 21.57 -16.43
N LEU A 157 -7.07 20.25 -16.31
CA LEU A 157 -5.72 19.71 -16.43
C LEU A 157 -5.18 19.77 -17.87
N LEU A 158 -6.04 19.52 -18.88
CA LEU A 158 -5.67 19.63 -20.29
C LEU A 158 -5.43 21.08 -20.72
N GLU A 159 -6.09 22.06 -20.10
CA GLU A 159 -5.79 23.49 -20.26
C GLU A 159 -4.38 23.85 -19.76
N VAL A 160 -3.93 23.21 -18.67
CA VAL A 160 -2.60 23.45 -18.10
C VAL A 160 -1.51 22.80 -18.98
N SER A 161 -1.69 21.55 -19.42
CA SER A 161 -0.73 20.89 -20.30
C SER A 161 -1.33 19.69 -21.03
N SER A 162 -0.95 19.50 -22.30
CA SER A 162 -1.24 18.30 -23.08
C SER A 162 -0.22 17.16 -22.86
N ASN A 163 0.86 17.41 -22.12
CA ASN A 163 1.90 16.42 -21.90
C ASN A 163 1.52 15.48 -20.73
N LYS A 164 1.35 14.19 -21.04
CA LYS A 164 1.02 13.11 -20.08
C LYS A 164 1.91 13.11 -18.83
N TYR A 165 3.20 13.43 -18.97
CA TYR A 165 4.16 13.44 -17.88
C TYR A 165 3.98 14.63 -16.94
N VAL A 166 3.56 15.78 -17.47
CA VAL A 166 3.27 16.97 -16.68
C VAL A 166 1.99 16.77 -15.87
N ILE A 167 0.96 16.20 -16.50
CA ILE A 167 -0.30 15.85 -15.81
C ILE A 167 -0.04 14.84 -14.68
N LEU A 168 0.74 13.80 -14.94
CA LEU A 168 1.15 12.83 -13.92
C LEU A 168 1.91 13.48 -12.75
N ALA A 169 2.81 14.42 -13.04
CA ALA A 169 3.53 15.17 -12.02
C ALA A 169 2.58 15.99 -11.14
N LEU A 170 1.62 16.69 -11.75
CA LEU A 170 0.60 17.46 -11.03
C LEU A 170 -0.27 16.55 -10.14
N ILE A 171 -0.67 15.39 -10.65
CA ILE A 171 -1.44 14.39 -9.89
C ILE A 171 -0.61 13.88 -8.70
N ASN A 172 0.68 13.56 -8.89
CA ASN A 172 1.56 13.15 -7.80
C ASN A 172 1.67 14.22 -6.72
N VAL A 173 1.92 15.48 -7.10
CA VAL A 173 2.02 16.59 -6.14
C VAL A 173 0.72 16.75 -5.36
N LEU A 174 -0.42 16.71 -6.06
CA LEU A 174 -1.74 16.78 -5.45
C LEU A 174 -1.97 15.63 -4.46
N LEU A 175 -1.67 14.39 -4.86
CA LEU A 175 -1.85 13.20 -4.03
C LEU A 175 -0.91 13.19 -2.82
N LEU A 176 0.33 13.69 -2.95
CA LEU A 176 1.25 13.85 -1.83
C LEU A 176 0.68 14.83 -0.81
N ILE A 177 0.22 16.00 -1.26
CA ILE A 177 -0.36 17.02 -0.38
C ILE A 177 -1.61 16.48 0.31
N LEU A 178 -2.55 15.91 -0.43
CA LEU A 178 -3.77 15.30 0.13
C LEU A 178 -3.45 14.18 1.12
N GLY A 179 -2.47 13.34 0.79
CA GLY A 179 -1.99 12.24 1.63
C GLY A 179 -1.45 12.68 2.99
N THR A 180 -1.04 13.94 3.14
CA THR A 180 -0.57 14.47 4.43
C THR A 180 -1.69 14.79 5.42
N PHE A 181 -2.93 14.95 4.95
CA PHE A 181 -4.08 15.40 5.76
C PHE A 181 -4.99 14.25 6.21
N MET A 182 -5.14 13.20 5.40
CA MET A 182 -6.12 12.14 5.60
C MET A 182 -5.50 10.75 5.48
N ASP A 183 -6.16 9.78 6.11
CA ASP A 183 -5.75 8.39 6.03
C ASP A 183 -5.88 7.83 4.59
N MET A 184 -5.08 6.81 4.29
CA MET A 184 -4.96 6.23 2.95
C MET A 184 -6.26 5.58 2.47
N ALA A 185 -7.03 4.93 3.34
CA ALA A 185 -8.27 4.28 2.93
C ALA A 185 -9.34 5.27 2.42
N PRO A 186 -9.71 6.34 3.17
CA PRO A 186 -10.58 7.40 2.66
C PRO A 186 -10.10 8.03 1.35
N LEU A 187 -8.81 8.32 1.23
CA LEU A 187 -8.26 8.96 0.02
C LEU A 187 -8.31 8.04 -1.19
N LEU A 188 -8.07 6.74 -1.04
CA LEU A 188 -8.26 5.80 -2.14
C LEU A 188 -9.72 5.78 -2.60
N LEU A 189 -10.67 5.81 -1.67
CA LEU A 189 -12.09 5.76 -2.03
C LEU A 189 -12.60 7.05 -2.68
N ILE A 190 -12.05 8.20 -2.28
CA ILE A 190 -12.44 9.51 -2.83
C ILE A 190 -11.68 9.79 -4.13
N CYS A 191 -10.36 9.67 -4.14
CA CYS A 191 -9.53 10.11 -5.27
C CYS A 191 -9.57 9.13 -6.44
N THR A 192 -9.77 7.83 -6.22
CA THR A 192 -9.83 6.85 -7.33
C THR A 192 -10.94 7.17 -8.33
N PRO A 193 -12.22 7.29 -7.95
CA PRO A 193 -13.27 7.59 -8.93
C PRO A 193 -13.11 8.97 -9.60
N ILE A 194 -12.42 9.91 -8.97
CA ILE A 194 -12.17 11.25 -9.53
C ILE A 194 -11.03 11.20 -10.55
N MET A 195 -9.91 10.57 -10.21
CA MET A 195 -8.67 10.62 -10.97
C MET A 195 -8.55 9.48 -11.99
N LEU A 196 -9.15 8.32 -11.73
CA LEU A 196 -9.07 7.17 -12.63
C LEU A 196 -9.56 7.49 -14.05
N PRO A 197 -10.70 8.20 -14.27
CA PRO A 197 -11.14 8.57 -15.61
C PRO A 197 -10.20 9.57 -16.29
N VAL A 198 -9.62 10.51 -15.53
CA VAL A 198 -8.64 11.49 -16.03
C VAL A 198 -7.40 10.78 -16.54
N VAL A 199 -6.89 9.85 -15.75
CA VAL A 199 -5.66 9.09 -16.02
C VAL A 199 -5.87 8.08 -17.16
N ALA A 200 -7.05 7.47 -17.24
CA ALA A 200 -7.44 6.65 -18.39
C ALA A 200 -7.54 7.47 -19.69
N ALA A 201 -8.06 8.71 -19.64
CA ALA A 201 -8.16 9.58 -20.81
C ALA A 201 -6.79 9.97 -21.40
N ILE A 202 -5.75 10.05 -20.57
CA ILE A 202 -4.37 10.30 -21.01
C ILE A 202 -3.59 9.02 -21.34
N GLY A 203 -4.27 7.87 -21.40
CA GLY A 203 -3.73 6.60 -21.86
C GLY A 203 -2.91 5.81 -20.83
N ILE A 204 -3.08 6.06 -19.53
CA ILE A 204 -2.34 5.35 -18.48
C ILE A 204 -3.17 4.19 -17.94
N SER A 205 -2.53 3.04 -17.78
CA SER A 205 -3.18 1.86 -17.21
C SER A 205 -3.73 2.10 -15.79
N PRO A 206 -4.97 1.71 -15.48
CA PRO A 206 -5.54 1.69 -14.13
C PRO A 206 -4.66 0.97 -13.10
N VAL A 207 -3.99 -0.12 -13.49
CA VAL A 207 -3.10 -0.86 -12.58
C VAL A 207 -1.89 0.00 -12.21
N HIS A 208 -1.27 0.65 -13.20
CA HIS A 208 -0.13 1.54 -12.99
C HIS A 208 -0.51 2.70 -12.07
N PHE A 209 -1.66 3.33 -12.34
CA PHE A 209 -2.18 4.40 -11.52
C PHE A 209 -2.46 3.96 -10.08
N GLY A 210 -3.00 2.76 -9.87
CA GLY A 210 -3.20 2.20 -8.54
C GLY A 210 -1.91 2.10 -7.73
N ILE A 211 -0.82 1.67 -8.35
CA ILE A 211 0.50 1.63 -7.70
C ILE A 211 1.03 3.03 -7.40
N ILE A 212 0.91 3.97 -8.36
CA ILE A 212 1.29 5.37 -8.16
C ILE A 212 0.53 5.97 -6.98
N MET A 213 -0.80 5.81 -6.93
CA MET A 213 -1.63 6.28 -5.82
C MET A 213 -1.18 5.66 -4.50
N MET A 214 -0.94 4.35 -4.47
CA MET A 214 -0.51 3.69 -3.24
C MET A 214 0.83 4.22 -2.73
N LEU A 215 1.79 4.48 -3.62
CA LEU A 215 3.08 5.06 -3.25
C LEU A 215 2.95 6.49 -2.75
N ASN A 216 2.20 7.35 -3.46
CA ASN A 216 1.97 8.75 -3.04
C ASN A 216 1.34 8.81 -1.65
N LEU A 217 0.26 8.05 -1.43
CA LEU A 217 -0.45 8.05 -0.17
C LEU A 217 0.40 7.46 0.96
N SER A 218 1.21 6.43 0.68
CA SER A 218 2.15 5.88 1.66
C SER A 218 3.20 6.90 2.09
N ILE A 219 3.69 7.74 1.17
CA ILE A 219 4.58 8.86 1.50
C ILE A 219 3.83 9.91 2.32
N GLY A 220 2.61 10.27 1.92
CA GLY A 220 1.76 11.23 2.64
C GLY A 220 1.53 10.84 4.11
N LEU A 221 1.30 9.57 4.40
CA LEU A 221 1.08 9.06 5.77
C LEU A 221 2.28 9.24 6.71
N ILE A 222 3.48 9.42 6.16
CA ILE A 222 4.70 9.66 6.93
C ILE A 222 5.19 11.11 6.83
N THR A 223 4.47 11.99 6.13
CA THR A 223 4.80 13.41 5.95
C THR A 223 3.87 14.29 6.81
N PRO A 224 4.40 15.27 7.57
CA PRO A 224 3.60 16.29 8.27
C PRO A 224 2.68 17.04 7.29
N PRO A 225 1.47 17.47 7.69
CA PRO A 225 1.10 17.94 9.03
C PRO A 225 0.29 16.95 9.90
N VAL A 226 -0.41 15.95 9.34
CA VAL A 226 -1.20 14.96 10.12
C VAL A 226 -0.53 13.58 10.17
N GLY A 227 0.17 13.15 9.11
CA GLY A 227 1.01 11.96 9.03
C GLY A 227 0.68 10.84 10.04
N THR A 228 -0.47 10.17 9.90
CA THR A 228 -1.00 9.29 10.96
C THR A 228 -0.01 8.20 11.38
N VAL A 229 0.73 7.63 10.42
CA VAL A 229 1.77 6.62 10.69
C VAL A 229 2.99 7.25 11.37
N LEU A 230 3.35 8.48 10.98
CA LEU A 230 4.39 9.25 11.67
C LEU A 230 4.02 9.51 13.14
N PHE A 231 2.78 9.92 13.42
CA PHE A 231 2.31 10.15 14.79
C PHE A 231 2.33 8.87 15.64
N VAL A 232 1.88 7.74 15.07
CA VAL A 232 1.94 6.44 15.76
C VAL A 232 3.39 6.05 16.04
N GLY A 233 4.29 6.22 15.08
CA GLY A 233 5.73 5.96 15.26
C GLY A 233 6.35 6.83 16.36
N CYS A 234 6.00 8.12 16.40
CA CYS A 234 6.45 9.05 17.45
C CYS A 234 5.90 8.69 18.83
N ALA A 235 4.64 8.26 18.91
CA ALA A 235 4.01 7.82 20.16
C ALA A 235 4.69 6.57 20.74
N ILE A 236 5.02 5.59 19.89
CA ILE A 236 5.75 4.37 20.30
C ILE A 236 7.19 4.73 20.69
N GLY A 237 7.87 5.54 19.87
CA GLY A 237 9.25 5.96 20.08
C GLY A 237 9.44 6.99 21.21
N LYS A 238 8.35 7.54 21.76
CA LYS A 238 8.36 8.60 22.78
C LYS A 238 9.24 9.79 22.41
N ILE A 239 9.24 10.17 21.13
CA ILE A 239 9.99 11.32 20.60
C ILE A 239 9.03 12.37 20.02
N PRO A 240 9.38 13.67 20.11
CA PRO A 240 8.58 14.71 19.48
C PRO A 240 8.65 14.61 17.96
N ILE A 241 7.55 14.96 17.30
CA ILE A 241 7.35 14.81 15.85
C ILE A 241 8.34 15.65 15.06
N GLU A 242 8.72 16.82 15.58
CA GLU A 242 9.71 17.72 14.99
C GLU A 242 11.07 17.02 14.91
N ARG A 243 11.44 16.28 15.97
CA ARG A 243 12.68 15.50 16.00
C ARG A 243 12.60 14.34 15.02
N ALA A 244 11.49 13.59 14.99
CA ALA A 244 11.33 12.49 14.04
C ALA A 244 11.40 12.98 12.58
N THR A 245 10.64 14.02 12.26
CA THR A 245 10.57 14.67 10.95
C THR A 245 11.95 15.11 10.45
N ARG A 246 12.73 15.77 11.31
CA ARG A 246 14.10 16.20 10.96
C ARG A 246 15.02 15.04 10.58
N HIS A 247 14.75 13.82 11.04
CA HIS A 247 15.58 12.66 10.70
C HIS A 247 14.99 11.82 9.55
N LEU A 248 13.74 12.09 9.15
CA LEU A 248 13.03 11.35 8.10
C LEU A 248 13.30 11.88 6.69
N TRP A 249 13.79 13.11 6.53
CA TRP A 249 14.01 13.70 5.20
C TRP A 249 14.81 12.82 4.22
N PRO A 250 15.86 12.06 4.61
CA PRO A 250 16.58 11.22 3.66
C PRO A 250 15.72 10.04 3.19
N PHE A 251 14.85 9.52 4.07
CA PHE A 251 13.94 8.43 3.76
C PHE A 251 12.82 8.89 2.83
N TRP A 252 12.28 10.10 3.03
CA TRP A 252 11.35 10.70 2.08
C TRP A 252 11.97 10.91 0.71
N LEU A 253 13.22 11.38 0.64
CA LEU A 253 13.92 11.56 -0.63
C LEU A 253 14.06 10.23 -1.38
N ALA A 254 14.43 9.15 -0.67
CA ALA A 254 14.52 7.81 -1.26
C ALA A 254 13.16 7.32 -1.77
N MET A 255 12.08 7.53 -1.01
CA MET A 255 10.72 7.14 -1.44
C MET A 255 10.22 7.99 -2.60
N LEU A 256 10.50 9.30 -2.62
CA LEU A 256 10.18 10.19 -3.74
C LEU A 256 10.94 9.81 -5.00
N ALA A 257 12.22 9.42 -4.88
CA ALA A 257 12.99 8.93 -6.02
C ALA A 257 12.37 7.66 -6.62
N VAL A 258 11.96 6.71 -5.77
CA VAL A 258 11.24 5.51 -6.23
C VAL A 258 9.89 5.87 -6.84
N LEU A 259 9.14 6.81 -6.25
CA LEU A 259 7.88 7.29 -6.81
C LEU A 259 8.06 7.87 -8.21
N ILE A 260 9.07 8.73 -8.40
CA ILE A 260 9.40 9.32 -9.70
C ILE A 260 9.76 8.23 -10.71
N LEU A 261 10.63 7.29 -10.32
CA LEU A 261 11.02 6.15 -11.16
C LEU A 261 9.79 5.34 -11.59
N VAL A 262 8.93 4.95 -10.65
CA VAL A 262 7.73 4.18 -10.96
C VAL A 262 6.76 5.00 -11.82
N THR A 263 6.57 6.28 -11.52
CA THR A 263 5.63 7.15 -12.26
C THR A 263 6.01 7.24 -13.74
N TYR A 264 7.27 7.54 -14.05
CA TYR A 264 7.73 7.81 -15.41
C TYR A 264 8.14 6.55 -16.18
N PHE A 265 8.53 5.49 -15.47
CA PHE A 265 8.90 4.21 -16.07
C PHE A 265 7.86 3.14 -15.70
N PRO A 266 6.77 3.02 -16.47
CA PRO A 266 5.70 2.06 -16.19
C PRO A 266 6.18 0.61 -16.21
N PHE A 267 7.36 0.34 -16.79
CA PHE A 267 8.05 -0.94 -16.69
C PHE A 267 8.15 -1.47 -15.25
N PHE A 268 8.45 -0.63 -14.26
CA PHE A 268 8.64 -1.11 -12.89
C PHE A 268 7.36 -1.65 -12.25
N ALA A 269 6.19 -1.15 -12.60
CA ALA A 269 4.92 -1.65 -12.08
C ALA A 269 4.27 -2.68 -13.03
N MET A 270 4.42 -2.50 -14.35
CA MET A 270 3.66 -3.25 -15.34
C MET A 270 4.38 -4.47 -15.90
N TRP A 271 5.69 -4.64 -15.66
CA TRP A 271 6.45 -5.75 -16.22
C TRP A 271 6.00 -7.14 -15.74
N ILE A 272 5.75 -7.32 -14.44
CA ILE A 272 5.23 -8.61 -13.92
C ILE A 272 3.79 -8.87 -14.39
N PRO A 273 2.86 -7.90 -14.31
CA PRO A 273 1.52 -8.06 -14.88
C PRO A 273 1.50 -8.38 -16.37
N SER A 274 2.35 -7.74 -17.19
CA SER A 274 2.34 -7.90 -18.65
C SER A 274 2.83 -9.27 -19.12
N LEU A 275 3.68 -9.95 -18.33
CA LEU A 275 4.11 -11.33 -18.58
C LEU A 275 2.97 -12.35 -18.50
N LYS A 276 1.94 -12.08 -17.68
CA LYS A 276 0.83 -13.01 -17.44
C LYS A 276 -0.49 -12.56 -18.08
N TYR A 277 -0.68 -11.26 -18.27
CA TYR A 277 -1.86 -10.68 -18.93
C TYR A 277 -1.44 -9.91 -20.19
N PRO A 278 -1.38 -10.56 -21.36
CA PRO A 278 -0.83 -10.00 -22.60
C PRO A 278 -1.66 -8.88 -23.26
N GLY A 279 -2.57 -8.23 -22.54
CA GLY A 279 -3.38 -7.09 -23.02
C GLY A 279 -3.30 -5.83 -22.15
N VAL A 280 -2.46 -5.83 -21.11
CA VAL A 280 -2.29 -4.67 -20.23
C VAL A 280 -1.14 -3.81 -20.76
N SER A 281 -1.46 -3.01 -21.77
CA SER A 281 -0.52 -2.10 -22.44
C SER A 281 -0.14 -0.90 -21.56
N TYR A 282 1.08 -0.39 -21.78
CA TYR A 282 1.70 0.75 -21.11
C TYR A 282 0.88 2.05 -21.18
#